data_AF-A0A5E4N473-F1
#
_entry.id   AF-A0A5E4N473-F1
#
_cell.length_a   1.000
_cell.length_b   1.000
_cell.length_c   1.000
_cell.angle_alpha   90.00
_cell.angle_beta   90.00
_cell.angle_gamma   90.00
#
_symmetry.space_group_name_H-M   'P 1'
#
loop_
_entity.id
_entity.type
_entity.pdbx_description
1 polymer ?
#
loop_
_entity_poly.entity_id
_entity_poly.type
_entity_poly.pdbx_seq_one_letter_code
_entity_poly.pdbx_strand_id
1 'polypeptide(L)'
;MEERKEGVSDDLQILFKTTATIPISTSECERDFSSMNEIITPLRSSLNISTVSALLFVNCVDPSLTDFHPETYVRSWLVKGRNSANDTANRKRKKKIEKYSALWKLL
;
A
#
# COMPACT_ATOMS: atom_id res chain seq x y z
N MET A 1 -10.94 40.55 31.00
CA MET A 1 -11.83 40.39 29.83
C MET A 1 -11.83 38.92 29.51
N GLU A 2 -12.89 38.23 29.93
CA GLU A 2 -13.09 36.79 29.73
C GLU A 2 -13.29 36.54 28.23
N GLU A 3 -12.35 35.86 27.57
CA GLU A 3 -12.57 35.39 26.21
C GLU A 3 -13.68 34.33 26.23
N ARG A 4 -14.88 34.71 25.76
CA ARG A 4 -15.91 33.75 25.42
C ARG A 4 -15.41 32.90 24.24
N LYS A 5 -14.90 31.70 24.52
CA LYS A 5 -14.88 30.62 23.53
C LYS A 5 -16.33 30.21 23.28
N GLU A 6 -16.97 30.87 22.32
CA GLU A 6 -18.19 30.35 21.71
C GLU A 6 -17.85 28.98 21.12
N GLY A 7 -18.44 27.93 21.71
CA GLY A 7 -18.27 26.57 21.23
C GLY A 7 -18.75 26.51 19.79
N VAL A 8 -17.80 26.38 18.86
CA VAL A 8 -18.08 26.24 17.44
C VAL A 8 -19.03 25.05 17.27
N SER A 9 -20.19 25.30 16.64
CA SER A 9 -21.20 24.28 16.34
C SER A 9 -20.57 23.03 15.72
N ASP A 10 -21.02 21.85 16.12
CA ASP A 10 -20.47 20.57 15.65
C ASP A 10 -20.48 20.47 14.11
N ASP A 11 -21.49 21.03 13.45
CA ASP A 11 -21.60 21.10 11.99
C ASP A 11 -20.46 21.91 11.35
N LEU A 12 -20.06 23.02 11.98
CA LEU A 12 -18.94 23.84 11.52
C LEU A 12 -17.61 23.10 11.70
N GLN A 13 -17.47 22.32 12.77
CA GLN A 13 -16.26 21.51 12.97
C GLN A 13 -16.12 20.43 11.91
N ILE A 14 -17.22 19.77 11.53
CA ILE A 14 -17.23 18.78 10.43
C ILE A 14 -16.81 19.47 9.13
N LEU A 15 -17.40 20.63 8.82
CA LEU A 15 -17.07 21.40 7.61
C LEU A 15 -15.57 21.76 7.54
N PHE A 16 -14.99 22.25 8.63
CA PHE A 16 -13.56 22.58 8.67
C PHE A 16 -12.69 21.34 8.46
N LYS A 17 -13.02 20.21 9.09
CA LYS A 17 -12.29 18.95 8.91
C LYS A 17 -12.37 18.45 7.46
N THR A 18 -13.55 18.47 6.85
CA THR A 18 -13.72 18.02 5.45
C THR A 18 -12.98 18.94 4.49
N THR A 19 -13.07 20.26 4.66
CA THR A 19 -12.36 21.21 3.79
C THR A 19 -10.84 21.04 3.88
N ALA A 20 -10.33 20.72 5.08
CA ALA A 20 -8.91 20.45 5.30
C ALA A 20 -8.41 19.14 4.64
N THR A 21 -9.30 18.23 4.24
CA THR A 21 -8.91 17.01 3.50
C THR A 21 -8.76 17.23 1.99
N ILE A 22 -9.22 18.37 1.47
CA ILE A 22 -9.10 18.68 0.05
C ILE A 22 -7.66 19.13 -0.23
N PRO A 23 -6.91 18.45 -1.11
CA PRO A 23 -5.56 18.84 -1.45
C PRO A 23 -5.57 20.22 -2.13
N ILE A 24 -4.66 21.08 -1.70
CA ILE A 24 -4.52 22.46 -2.23
C ILE A 24 -3.90 22.46 -3.63
N SER A 25 -3.24 21.36 -4.03
CA SER A 25 -2.47 21.22 -5.26
C SER A 25 -2.55 19.81 -5.82
N THR A 26 -2.43 19.69 -7.14
CA THR A 26 -2.29 18.39 -7.85
C THR A 26 -0.93 17.74 -7.67
N SER A 27 0.05 18.47 -7.12
CA SER A 27 1.42 17.98 -6.94
C SER A 27 1.51 16.73 -6.05
N GLU A 28 0.62 16.57 -5.08
CA GLU A 28 0.57 15.35 -4.26
C GLU A 28 0.12 14.15 -5.10
N CYS A 29 -0.89 14.32 -5.96
CA CYS A 29 -1.31 13.29 -6.91
C CYS A 29 -0.20 12.95 -7.92
N GLU A 30 0.50 13.96 -8.44
CA GLU A 30 1.60 13.76 -9.40
C GLU A 30 2.77 12.98 -8.79
N ARG A 31 3.05 13.17 -7.50
CA ARG A 31 4.05 12.37 -6.77
C ARG A 31 3.65 10.89 -6.76
N ASP A 32 2.39 10.59 -6.45
CA ASP A 32 1.87 9.22 -6.44
C ASP A 32 1.86 8.58 -7.85
N PHE A 33 1.55 9.36 -8.88
CA PHE A 33 1.67 8.90 -10.27
C PHE A 33 3.12 8.65 -10.68
N SER A 34 4.08 9.42 -10.14
CA SER A 34 5.50 9.13 -10.34
C SER A 34 5.89 7.80 -9.69
N SER A 35 5.42 7.53 -8.47
CA SER A 35 5.59 6.22 -7.80
C SER A 35 4.98 5.07 -8.61
N MET A 36 3.95 5.34 -9.41
CA MET A 36 3.36 4.35 -10.32
C MET A 36 4.38 3.83 -11.36
N ASN A 37 5.40 4.60 -11.73
CA ASN A 37 6.47 4.11 -12.62
C ASN A 37 7.30 2.99 -11.97
N GLU A 38 7.39 2.92 -10.65
CA GLU A 38 8.04 1.80 -9.94
C GLU A 38 7.16 0.53 -10.01
N ILE A 39 5.85 0.71 -10.08
CA ILE A 39 4.86 -0.37 -10.13
C ILE A 39 4.69 -0.90 -11.57
N ILE A 40 4.58 -0.01 -12.56
CA ILE A 40 4.38 -0.35 -13.98
C ILE A 40 5.75 -0.47 -14.65
N THR A 41 6.45 -1.56 -14.32
CA THR A 41 7.68 -1.95 -15.03
C THR A 41 7.35 -2.81 -16.27
N PRO A 42 8.25 -2.95 -17.26
CA PRO A 42 8.03 -3.82 -18.42
C PRO A 42 7.72 -5.30 -18.07
N LEU A 43 8.09 -5.75 -16.88
CA LEU A 43 7.74 -7.08 -16.36
C LEU A 43 6.28 -7.12 -15.86
N ARG A 44 5.82 -6.01 -15.27
CA ARG A 44 4.49 -5.85 -14.65
C ARG A 44 3.47 -5.20 -15.60
N SER A 45 3.87 -4.76 -16.79
CA SER A 45 2.97 -4.24 -17.84
C SER A 45 2.00 -5.29 -18.40
N SER A 46 2.21 -6.57 -18.08
CA SER A 46 1.29 -7.67 -18.37
C SER A 46 0.15 -7.82 -17.33
N LEU A 47 0.19 -7.06 -16.24
CA LEU A 47 -0.86 -7.11 -15.21
C LEU A 47 -2.13 -6.41 -15.68
N ASN A 48 -3.28 -6.93 -15.24
CA ASN A 48 -4.55 -6.23 -15.43
C ASN A 48 -4.54 -4.88 -14.71
N ILE A 49 -5.21 -3.89 -15.30
CA ILE A 49 -5.37 -2.54 -14.74
C ILE A 49 -5.94 -2.58 -13.31
N SER A 50 -6.88 -3.49 -13.03
CA SER A 50 -7.42 -3.69 -11.70
C SER A 50 -6.36 -4.09 -10.67
N THR A 51 -5.42 -4.94 -11.06
CA THR A 51 -4.30 -5.36 -10.22
C THR A 51 -3.30 -4.22 -10.00
N VAL A 52 -3.02 -3.44 -11.06
CA VAL A 52 -2.13 -2.27 -10.98
C VAL A 52 -2.73 -1.21 -10.06
N SER A 53 -4.03 -0.94 -10.18
CA SER A 53 -4.76 0.00 -9.31
C SER A 53 -4.74 -0.45 -7.85
N ALA A 54 -4.95 -1.74 -7.57
CA ALA A 54 -4.85 -2.27 -6.21
C ALA A 54 -3.43 -2.11 -5.62
N LEU A 55 -2.39 -2.29 -6.45
CA LEU A 55 -1.00 -2.12 -6.00
C LEU A 55 -0.65 -0.65 -5.74
N LEU A 56 -1.17 0.28 -6.55
CA LEU A 56 -1.03 1.71 -6.31
C LEU A 56 -1.76 2.11 -5.03
N PHE A 57 -2.97 1.58 -4.78
CA PHE A 57 -3.70 1.83 -3.54
C PHE A 57 -2.92 1.40 -2.30
N VAL A 58 -2.32 0.21 -2.34
CA VAL A 58 -1.42 -0.27 -1.26
C VAL A 58 -0.24 0.69 -1.10
N ASN A 59 0.38 1.16 -2.18
CA ASN A 59 1.50 2.10 -2.10
C ASN A 59 1.13 3.46 -1.48
N CYS A 60 -0.04 4.00 -1.79
CA CYS A 60 -0.49 5.31 -1.30
C CYS A 60 -1.09 5.26 0.11
N VAL A 61 -1.76 4.16 0.48
CA VAL A 61 -2.62 4.09 1.68
C VAL A 61 -2.22 2.91 2.60
N ASP A 62 -1.02 2.35 2.45
CA ASP A 62 -0.60 1.25 3.32
C ASP A 62 -0.56 1.71 4.79
N PRO A 63 -1.05 0.90 5.73
CA PRO A 63 -0.78 1.13 7.14
C PRO A 63 0.73 1.11 7.40
N SER A 64 1.15 1.74 8.51
CA SER A 64 2.53 1.65 8.95
C SER A 64 2.95 0.18 9.08
N LEU A 65 4.23 -0.13 8.85
CA LEU A 65 4.71 -1.52 8.98
C LEU A 65 4.43 -2.12 10.37
N THR A 66 4.35 -1.27 11.40
CA THR A 66 4.01 -1.66 12.77
C THR A 66 2.55 -2.07 12.91
N ASP A 67 1.66 -1.44 12.15
CA ASP A 67 0.20 -1.69 12.17
C ASP A 67 -0.24 -2.69 11.11
N PHE A 68 0.65 -3.07 10.18
CA PHE A 68 0.36 -4.03 9.13
C PHE A 68 0.33 -5.46 9.68
N HIS A 69 -0.86 -6.05 9.69
CA HIS A 69 -1.10 -7.43 10.13
C HIS A 69 -1.26 -8.36 8.91
N PRO A 70 -0.18 -8.96 8.37
CA PRO A 70 -0.25 -9.76 7.14
C PRO A 70 -1.09 -11.03 7.28
N GLU A 71 -1.21 -11.58 8.49
CA GLU A 71 -1.86 -12.88 8.70
C GLU A 71 -3.31 -12.93 8.24
N THR A 72 -4.07 -11.86 8.45
CA THR A 72 -5.49 -11.79 8.08
C THR A 72 -5.66 -11.92 6.57
N TYR A 73 -4.84 -11.20 5.81
CA TYR A 73 -4.81 -11.24 4.36
C TYR A 73 -4.38 -12.61 3.85
N VAL A 74 -3.31 -13.18 4.39
CA VAL A 74 -2.80 -14.50 3.98
C VAL A 74 -3.83 -15.60 4.26
N ARG A 75 -4.47 -15.61 5.43
CA ARG A 75 -5.54 -16.56 5.74
C ARG A 75 -6.71 -16.42 4.79
N SER A 76 -7.16 -15.19 4.51
CA SER A 76 -8.24 -14.95 3.54
C SER A 76 -7.89 -15.42 2.13
N TRP A 77 -6.62 -15.29 1.74
CA TRP A 77 -6.09 -15.71 0.45
C TRP A 77 -6.13 -17.24 0.32
N LEU A 78 -5.70 -17.96 1.35
CA LEU A 78 -5.73 -19.42 1.40
C LEU A 78 -7.17 -19.95 1.40
N VAL A 79 -8.08 -19.34 2.19
CA VAL A 79 -9.50 -19.73 2.24
C VAL A 79 -10.18 -19.59 0.87
N LYS A 80 -9.75 -18.64 0.04
CA LYS A 80 -10.24 -18.48 -1.35
C LYS A 80 -9.70 -19.55 -2.32
N GLY A 81 -9.10 -20.63 -1.82
CA GLY A 81 -8.60 -21.75 -2.62
C GLY A 81 -7.30 -21.44 -3.34
N ARG A 82 -6.55 -20.42 -2.89
CA ARG A 82 -5.23 -20.12 -3.45
C ARG A 82 -4.15 -20.86 -2.68
N ASN A 83 -3.14 -21.34 -3.40
CA ASN A 83 -2.13 -22.21 -2.82
C ASN A 83 -1.06 -21.42 -2.06
N SER A 84 -0.56 -22.03 -0.98
CA SER A 84 0.63 -21.56 -0.28
C SER A 84 1.87 -21.69 -1.19
N ALA A 85 2.87 -20.83 -0.98
CA ALA A 85 4.16 -20.96 -1.66
C ALA A 85 4.85 -22.32 -1.39
N ASN A 86 4.52 -22.96 -0.26
CA ASN A 86 5.03 -24.27 0.11
C ASN A 86 4.21 -25.45 -0.46
N ASP A 87 3.12 -25.17 -1.16
CA ASP A 87 2.29 -26.19 -1.76
C ASP A 87 3.03 -26.88 -2.92
N THR A 88 2.99 -28.21 -2.91
CA THR A 88 3.72 -29.08 -3.84
C THR A 88 3.08 -29.08 -5.23
N ALA A 89 1.81 -28.68 -5.34
CA ALA A 89 1.09 -28.55 -6.60
C ALA A 89 1.55 -27.36 -7.47
N ASN A 90 2.34 -26.43 -6.91
CA ASN A 90 2.80 -25.26 -7.65
C ASN A 90 4.05 -25.56 -8.50
N ARG A 91 4.14 -24.94 -9.68
CA ARG A 91 5.32 -25.01 -10.55
C ARG A 91 6.53 -24.45 -9.81
N LYS A 92 7.37 -25.33 -9.25
CA LYS A 92 8.57 -24.92 -8.52
C LYS A 92 9.54 -24.21 -9.46
N ARG A 93 9.82 -22.94 -9.19
CA ARG A 93 10.87 -22.20 -9.89
C ARG A 93 12.22 -22.81 -9.50
N LYS A 94 13.06 -23.17 -10.47
CA LYS A 94 14.44 -23.60 -10.19
C LYS A 94 15.15 -22.47 -9.44
N LYS A 95 15.48 -22.68 -8.16
CA LYS A 95 16.23 -21.70 -7.36
C LYS A 95 17.58 -21.45 -8.06
N LYS A 96 17.85 -20.22 -8.48
CA LYS A 96 19.21 -19.80 -8.83
C LYS A 96 20.00 -19.76 -7.52
N ILE A 97 21.13 -20.44 -7.48
CA ILE A 97 22.05 -20.46 -6.33
C ILE A 97 22.43 -19.01 -6.02
N GLU A 98 22.17 -18.56 -4.79
CA GLU A 98 22.45 -17.19 -4.34
C GLU A 98 23.95 -16.97 -4.20
N LYS A 99 24.56 -16.38 -5.24
CA LYS A 99 25.98 -15.96 -5.27
C LYS A 99 26.35 -14.93 -4.21
N TYR A 100 25.37 -14.24 -3.63
CA TYR A 100 25.61 -13.09 -2.75
C TYR A 100 25.48 -13.43 -1.27
N SER A 101 25.13 -14.65 -0.87
CA SER A 101 24.94 -15.02 0.54
C SER A 101 26.12 -14.67 1.47
N ALA A 102 27.35 -14.58 0.93
CA ALA A 102 28.53 -14.13 1.66
C ALA A 102 28.52 -12.62 1.97
N LEU A 103 27.98 -11.78 1.07
CA LEU A 103 27.94 -10.32 1.25
C LEU A 103 26.93 -9.90 2.34
N TRP A 104 25.86 -10.66 2.52
CA TRP A 104 24.79 -10.35 3.47
C TRP A 104 25.18 -10.70 4.91
N LYS A 105 26.26 -11.46 5.10
CA LYS A 105 26.84 -11.79 6.41
C LYS A 105 27.86 -10.75 6.90
N LEU A 106 28.23 -9.80 6.03
CA LEU A 106 29.22 -8.75 6.32
C LEU A 106 28.58 -7.40 6.67
N LEU A 107 27.26 -7.32 6.60
CA LEU A 107 26.45 -6.16 6.97
C LEU A 107 25.71 -6.46 8.28
#